data_AF-A0A8S3FKE5-F1
#
_entry.id   AF-A0A8S3FKE5-F1
#
_cell.length_a   1.000
_cell.length_b   1.000
_cell.length_c   1.000
_cell.angle_alpha   90.00
_cell.angle_beta   90.00
_cell.angle_gamma   90.00
#
_symmetry.space_group_name_H-M   'P 1'
#
loop_
_entity.id
_entity.type
_entity.pdbx_description
1 polymer ?
#
loop_
_entity_poly.entity_id
_entity_poly.type
_entity_poly.pdbx_seq_one_letter_code
_entity_poly.pdbx_strand_id
1 'polypeptide(L)'
;MMGVCLHPKYGGWFALRSVLVFKTLKYPLLPRISPIDVLNGDESLVVDVLKRFNDCWEDNSYRNVIPVAETYSSLQQSYFQTKPKDRLVWLENLRQTYKEKH
;
A
#
# COMPACT_ATOMS: atom_id res chain seq x y z
N MET A 1 2.31 -5.39 17.66
CA MET A 1 3.05 -5.27 16.38
C MET A 1 2.32 -6.11 15.33
N MET A 2 2.16 -5.57 14.13
CA MET A 2 1.51 -6.18 12.98
C MET A 2 2.53 -6.45 11.87
N GLY A 3 2.29 -7.47 11.05
CA GLY A 3 3.05 -7.73 9.82
C GLY A 3 2.63 -6.82 8.66
N VAL A 4 3.46 -6.77 7.63
CA VAL A 4 3.22 -5.96 6.42
C VAL A 4 3.64 -6.75 5.17
N CYS A 5 2.87 -6.59 4.08
CA CYS A 5 3.21 -7.17 2.78
C CYS A 5 3.95 -6.12 1.93
N LEU A 6 4.98 -6.55 1.21
CA LEU A 6 5.70 -5.74 0.22
C LEU A 6 5.51 -6.36 -1.18
N HIS A 7 5.09 -5.54 -2.13
CA HIS A 7 4.96 -5.93 -3.52
C HIS A 7 6.32 -5.78 -4.23
N PRO A 8 6.80 -6.76 -5.02
CA PRO A 8 8.13 -6.71 -5.65
C PRO A 8 8.36 -5.50 -6.56
N LYS A 9 7.29 -4.94 -7.13
CA LYS A 9 7.35 -3.74 -7.99
C LYS A 9 7.05 -2.43 -7.27
N TYR A 10 6.23 -2.47 -6.21
CA TYR A 10 5.61 -1.27 -5.63
C TYR A 10 5.96 -1.08 -4.15
N GLY A 11 6.75 -1.98 -3.55
CA GLY A 11 7.02 -1.98 -2.13
C GLY A 11 5.71 -1.97 -1.34
N GLY A 12 5.55 -1.00 -0.44
CA GLY A 12 4.31 -0.81 0.31
C GLY A 12 3.27 0.08 -0.37
N TRP A 13 3.48 0.56 -1.60
CA TRP A 13 2.55 1.43 -2.35
C TRP A 13 1.40 0.66 -2.99
N PHE A 14 0.74 -0.20 -2.23
CA PHE A 14 -0.46 -0.91 -2.65
C PHE A 14 -1.34 -1.24 -1.44
N ALA A 15 -2.54 -1.78 -1.69
CA ALA A 15 -3.40 -2.32 -0.67
C ALA A 15 -4.14 -3.56 -1.18
N LEU A 16 -4.32 -4.55 -0.31
CA LEU A 16 -5.21 -5.68 -0.57
C LEU A 16 -6.66 -5.19 -0.46
N ARG A 17 -7.51 -5.57 -1.42
CA ARG A 17 -8.89 -5.05 -1.52
C ARG A 17 -9.96 -6.10 -1.26
N SER A 18 -9.82 -7.26 -1.89
CA SER A 18 -10.84 -8.31 -1.82
C SER A 18 -10.24 -9.66 -2.17
N VAL A 19 -10.98 -10.70 -1.78
CA VAL A 19 -10.78 -12.07 -2.25
C VAL A 19 -12.08 -12.52 -2.91
N LEU A 20 -11.97 -13.08 -4.11
CA LEU A 20 -13.10 -13.66 -4.82
C LEU A 20 -13.12 -15.16 -4.59
N VAL A 21 -14.21 -15.68 -4.03
CA VAL A 21 -14.33 -17.09 -3.65
C VAL A 21 -15.41 -17.76 -4.50
N PHE A 22 -15.02 -18.76 -5.29
CA PHE A 22 -15.91 -19.54 -6.15
C PHE A 22 -16.19 -20.91 -5.52
N LYS A 23 -17.36 -21.04 -4.87
CA LYS A 23 -17.70 -22.25 -4.09
C LYS A 23 -17.78 -23.54 -4.92
N THR A 24 -18.10 -23.43 -6.20
CA THR A 24 -18.32 -24.56 -7.11
C THR A 24 -17.07 -24.97 -7.87
N LEU A 25 -16.08 -24.08 -8.00
CA LEU A 25 -14.85 -24.34 -8.73
C LEU A 25 -13.82 -24.98 -7.79
N LYS A 26 -13.39 -26.20 -8.11
CA LYS A 26 -12.37 -26.94 -7.36
C LYS A 26 -11.15 -27.21 -8.23
N TYR A 27 -10.01 -26.67 -7.82
CA TYR A 27 -8.71 -26.88 -8.49
C TYR A 27 -7.66 -27.32 -7.47
N PRO A 28 -7.71 -28.59 -7.00
CA PRO A 28 -6.78 -29.08 -5.98
C PRO A 28 -5.32 -29.11 -6.44
N LEU A 29 -5.09 -29.18 -7.75
CA LEU A 29 -3.76 -29.20 -8.37
C LEU A 29 -3.30 -27.81 -8.85
N LEU A 30 -4.02 -26.73 -8.52
CA LEU A 30 -3.59 -25.39 -8.91
C LEU A 30 -2.24 -25.08 -8.27
N PRO A 31 -1.18 -24.83 -9.07
CA PRO A 31 0.15 -24.53 -8.53
C PRO A 31 0.10 -23.27 -7.66
N ARG A 32 0.69 -23.35 -6.46
CA ARG A 32 0.88 -22.20 -5.57
C ARG A 32 2.28 -21.64 -5.79
N ILE A 33 2.34 -20.44 -6.36
CA ILE A 33 3.62 -19.74 -6.56
C ILE A 33 4.00 -19.09 -5.24
N SER A 34 5.20 -19.38 -4.74
CA SER A 34 5.74 -18.72 -3.56
C SER A 34 5.93 -17.23 -3.81
N PRO A 35 5.63 -16.36 -2.85
CA PRO A 35 5.94 -14.94 -2.97
C PRO A 35 7.45 -14.74 -3.11
N ILE A 36 7.83 -13.71 -3.86
CA ILE A 36 9.23 -13.28 -3.98
C ILE A 36 9.65 -12.67 -2.64
N ASP A 37 10.75 -13.13 -2.08
CA ASP A 37 11.39 -12.44 -0.95
C ASP A 37 12.12 -11.21 -1.45
N VAL A 38 11.49 -10.05 -1.27
CA VAL A 38 12.01 -8.76 -1.74
C VAL A 38 13.11 -8.19 -0.83
N LEU A 39 13.27 -8.75 0.38
CA LEU A 39 14.29 -8.34 1.35
C LEU A 39 15.51 -9.28 1.34
N ASN A 40 15.51 -10.31 0.49
CA ASN A 40 16.60 -11.28 0.33
C ASN A 40 17.08 -11.90 1.66
N GLY A 41 16.17 -12.17 2.59
CA GLY A 41 16.47 -12.72 3.90
C GLY A 41 17.20 -11.77 4.86
N ASP A 42 17.28 -10.47 4.55
CA ASP A 42 17.93 -9.48 5.43
C ASP A 42 17.05 -9.19 6.66
N GLU A 43 17.39 -9.82 7.78
CA GLU A 43 16.69 -9.67 9.06
C GLU A 43 16.70 -8.22 9.56
N SER A 44 17.75 -7.44 9.28
CA SER A 44 17.84 -6.05 9.72
C SER A 44 16.82 -5.17 8.98
N LEU A 45 16.64 -5.39 7.68
CA LEU A 45 15.62 -4.73 6.88
C LEU A 45 14.21 -5.17 7.26
N VAL A 46 14.03 -6.44 7.63
CA VAL A 46 12.74 -6.93 8.17
C VAL A 46 12.37 -6.17 9.45
N VAL A 47 13.30 -6.05 10.39
CA VAL A 47 13.07 -5.31 11.64
C VAL A 47 12.80 -3.83 11.36
N ASP A 48 13.56 -3.20 10.46
CA ASP A 48 13.38 -1.79 10.09
C ASP A 48 12.00 -1.54 9.45
N VAL A 49 11.58 -2.37 8.49
CA VAL A 49 10.24 -2.34 7.88
C VAL A 49 9.15 -2.44 8.93
N LEU A 50 9.27 -3.41 9.82
CA LEU A 50 8.26 -3.66 10.84
C LEU A 50 8.18 -2.47 11.81
N LYS A 51 9.31 -1.90 12.21
CA LYS A 51 9.34 -0.72 13.08
C LYS A 51 8.69 0.49 12.39
N ARG A 52 9.08 0.81 11.15
CA ARG A 52 8.49 1.94 10.40
C ARG A 52 6.99 1.76 10.18
N PHE A 53 6.55 0.54 9.86
CA PHE A 53 5.12 0.25 9.65
C PHE A 53 4.30 0.37 10.94
N ASN A 54 4.85 -0.03 12.09
CA ASN A 54 4.09 -0.02 13.33
C ASN A 54 4.14 1.34 14.04
N ASP A 55 5.27 2.04 13.98
CA ASP A 55 5.51 3.24 14.77
C ASP A 55 5.34 4.54 13.96
N CYS A 56 5.57 4.49 12.63
CA CYS A 56 5.67 5.68 11.78
C CYS A 56 4.89 5.58 10.46
N TRP A 57 3.85 4.74 10.34
CA TRP A 57 3.18 4.46 9.05
C TRP A 57 2.69 5.70 8.28
N GLU A 58 2.39 6.80 8.97
CA GLU A 58 1.89 8.06 8.41
C GLU A 58 2.92 8.75 7.50
N ASP A 59 4.21 8.52 7.73
CA ASP A 59 5.31 9.11 6.94
C ASP A 59 5.57 8.39 5.61
N ASN A 60 4.87 7.26 5.37
CA ASN A 60 5.00 6.38 4.21
C ASN A 60 6.41 5.78 3.97
N SER A 61 7.37 5.97 4.88
CA SER A 61 8.77 5.53 4.71
C SER A 61 8.89 4.02 4.57
N TYR A 62 8.08 3.25 5.30
CA TYR A 62 8.05 1.78 5.21
C TYR A 62 7.73 1.28 3.79
N ARG A 63 7.09 2.10 2.96
CA ARG A 63 6.68 1.70 1.60
C ARG A 63 7.86 1.67 0.62
N ASN A 64 8.98 2.32 0.94
CA ASN A 64 10.15 2.51 0.06
C ASN A 64 11.39 1.72 0.51
N VAL A 65 11.22 0.62 1.26
CA VAL A 65 12.37 -0.16 1.75
C VAL A 65 13.10 -0.90 0.62
N ILE A 66 12.43 -1.10 -0.50
CA ILE A 66 13.04 -1.53 -1.77
C ILE A 66 12.88 -0.43 -2.82
N PRO A 67 13.69 -0.40 -3.89
CA PRO A 67 13.42 0.41 -5.06
C PRO A 67 12.03 0.09 -5.64
N VAL A 68 11.22 1.11 -5.87
CA VAL A 68 9.85 0.96 -6.39
C VAL A 68 9.71 1.61 -7.75
N ALA A 69 8.94 1.00 -8.64
CA ALA A 69 8.70 1.53 -9.97
C ALA A 69 7.79 2.77 -9.96
N GLU A 70 6.86 2.82 -9.00
CA GLU A 70 5.87 3.88 -8.89
C GLU A 70 5.40 4.01 -7.44
N THR A 71 5.06 5.23 -7.04
CA THR A 71 4.50 5.56 -5.73
C THR A 71 3.11 6.16 -5.91
N TYR A 72 2.37 6.30 -4.81
CA TYR A 72 1.14 7.10 -4.87
C TYR A 72 1.49 8.55 -5.23
N SER A 73 0.70 9.17 -6.09
CA SER A 73 0.83 10.61 -6.38
C SER A 73 0.71 11.44 -5.11
N SER A 74 1.26 12.66 -5.12
CA SER A 74 1.12 13.60 -4.01
C SER A 74 -0.35 13.82 -3.62
N LEU A 75 -1.24 13.88 -4.61
CA LEU A 75 -2.68 14.01 -4.41
C LEU A 75 -3.28 12.79 -3.70
N GLN A 76 -2.90 11.58 -4.12
CA GLN A 76 -3.37 10.33 -3.50
C GLN A 76 -2.82 10.16 -2.08
N GLN A 77 -1.57 10.56 -1.83
CA GLN A 77 -1.00 10.58 -0.48
C GLN A 77 -1.76 11.53 0.44
N SER A 78 -2.02 12.76 -0.02
CA SER A 78 -2.81 13.75 0.72
C SER A 78 -4.22 13.24 1.04
N TYR A 79 -4.87 12.55 0.09
CA TYR A 79 -6.17 11.91 0.32
C TYR A 79 -6.12 10.85 1.42
N PHE A 80 -5.10 9.98 1.43
CA PHE A 80 -5.00 8.92 2.43
C PHE A 80 -4.54 9.41 3.81
N GLN A 81 -3.73 10.46 3.88
CA GLN A 81 -3.39 11.18 5.11
C GLN A 81 -4.59 11.93 5.70
N THR A 82 -5.55 12.31 4.86
CA THR A 82 -6.82 12.88 5.32
C THR A 82 -7.63 11.83 6.05
N LYS A 83 -8.03 12.15 7.30
CA LYS A 83 -8.87 11.28 8.13
C LYS A 83 -10.16 10.92 7.39
N PRO A 84 -10.67 9.68 7.49
CA PRO A 84 -11.85 9.24 6.74
C PRO A 84 -13.05 10.20 6.80
N LYS A 85 -13.33 10.76 7.98
CA LYS A 85 -14.42 11.72 8.22
C LYS A 85 -14.27 13.04 7.45
N ASP A 86 -13.05 13.44 7.12
CA ASP A 86 -12.73 14.73 6.50
C ASP A 86 -12.52 14.62 4.97
N ARG A 87 -12.53 13.38 4.43
CA ARG A 87 -12.24 13.12 3.01
C ARG A 87 -13.27 13.74 2.05
N LEU A 88 -14.54 13.80 2.42
CA LEU A 88 -15.56 14.42 1.59
C LEU A 88 -15.33 15.93 1.44
N VAL A 89 -14.97 16.60 2.53
CA VAL A 89 -14.63 18.03 2.52
C VAL A 89 -13.37 18.26 1.67
N TRP A 90 -12.36 17.41 1.84
CA TRP A 90 -11.14 17.47 1.03
C TRP A 90 -11.42 17.31 -0.47
N LEU A 91 -12.29 16.37 -0.86
CA LEU A 91 -12.68 16.15 -2.26
C LEU A 91 -13.46 17.34 -2.83
N GLU A 92 -14.32 17.97 -2.04
CA GLU A 92 -15.05 19.17 -2.47
C GLU A 92 -14.09 20.33 -2.73
N ASN A 93 -13.13 20.57 -1.83
CA ASN A 93 -12.11 21.61 -2.01
C ASN A 93 -11.27 21.36 -3.28
N LEU A 94 -10.84 20.11 -3.49
CA LEU A 94 -10.11 19.71 -4.70
C LEU A 94 -10.93 20.05 -5.96
N ARG A 95 -12.22 19.70 -5.97
CA ARG A 95 -13.12 19.95 -7.09
C ARG A 95 -13.22 21.44 -7.42
N GLN A 96 -13.30 22.32 -6.42
CA GLN A 96 -13.36 23.76 -6.63
C GLN A 96 -12.05 24.30 -7.23
N THR A 97 -10.90 23.89 -6.70
CA THR A 97 -9.59 24.30 -7.25
C THR A 97 -9.41 23.95 -8.72
N TYR A 98 -9.96 22.83 -9.18
CA TYR A 98 -9.92 22.47 -10.61
C TYR A 98 -10.86 23.32 -11.48
N LYS A 99 -12.04 23.71 -10.97
CA LYS A 99 -12.97 24.61 -11.67
C LYS A 99 -12.44 26.05 -11.79
N GLU A 100 -11.58 26.48 -10.87
CA GLU A 100 -10.98 27.82 -10.94
C GLU A 100 -9.81 27.89 -11.93
N LYS A 101 -9.23 26.73 -12.28
CA LYS A 101 -8.07 26.63 -13.18
C LYS A 101 -8.43 26.38 -14.65
N HIS A 102 -9.69 26.02 -14.94
CA HIS A 102 -10.18 25.64 -16.26
C HIS A 102 -11.58 26.21 -16.51
#